data_AF-A0A7W1QJI9-F1
#
_entry.id   AF-A0A7W1QJI9-F1
#
_cell.length_a   1.000
_cell.length_b   1.000
_cell.length_c   1.000
_cell.angle_alpha   90.00
_cell.angle_beta   90.00
_cell.angle_gamma   90.00
#
_symmetry.space_group_name_H-M   'P 1'
#
loop_
_entity.id
_entity.type
_entity.pdbx_description
1 polymer ?
#
loop_
_entity_poly.entity_id
_entity_poly.type
_entity_poly.pdbx_seq_one_letter_code
_entity_poly.pdbx_strand_id
1 'polypeptide(L)' 'MRPAYVPGHKRLTVVATGPSGAAWSSDEGDTWTLLPGITNCWAVGFSSWKAGWLECGNGQIYKIDFKD' A
#
# COMPACT_ATOMS: atom_id res chain seq x y z
N MET A 1 8.87 -7.46 3.96
CA MET A 1 7.97 -6.33 3.65
C MET A 1 8.69 -5.04 3.96
N ARG A 2 8.56 -4.02 3.09
CA ARG A 2 8.92 -2.64 3.43
C ARG A 2 7.65 -1.81 3.39
N PRO A 3 7.11 -1.37 4.54
CA PRO A 3 5.94 -0.51 4.55
C PRO A 3 6.30 0.91 4.15
N ALA A 4 5.33 1.65 3.61
CA ALA A 4 5.44 3.09 3.40
C ALA A 4 4.25 3.81 4.05
N TYR A 5 4.54 4.94 4.69
CA TYR A 5 3.53 5.87 5.19
C TYR A 5 2.80 6.56 4.05
N VAL A 6 1.49 6.74 4.22
CA VAL A 6 0.66 7.56 3.33
C VAL A 6 0.76 9.02 3.77
N PRO A 7 1.46 9.90 3.01
CA PRO A 7 1.80 11.24 3.47
C PRO A 7 0.58 12.16 3.49
N GLY A 8 0.30 12.80 4.63
CA GLY A 8 -0.79 13.78 4.78
C GLY A 8 -2.16 13.18 5.09
N HIS A 9 -2.25 11.86 5.31
CA HIS A 9 -3.46 11.24 5.80
C HIS A 9 -3.63 11.51 7.31
N LYS A 10 -4.86 11.76 7.78
CA LYS A 10 -5.14 12.17 9.19
C LYS A 10 -4.85 11.07 10.22
N ARG A 11 -4.61 9.84 9.78
CA ARG A 11 -4.28 8.68 10.61
C ARG A 11 -2.96 8.11 10.11
N LEU A 12 -2.22 7.41 10.97
CA LEU A 12 -0.94 6.74 10.67
C LEU A 12 -1.18 5.55 9.73
N THR A 13 -1.59 5.87 8.50
CA THR A 13 -1.91 4.90 7.48
C THR A 13 -0.62 4.41 6.84
N VAL A 14 -0.46 3.09 6.79
CA VAL A 14 0.68 2.43 6.14
C VAL A 14 0.18 1.42 5.11
N VAL A 15 0.94 1.24 4.04
CA VAL A 15 0.75 0.16 3.08
C VAL A 15 2.00 -0.71 3.06
N ALA A 16 1.79 -2.02 3.11
CA ALA A 16 2.84 -3.02 3.07
C ALA A 16 2.65 -3.94 1.86
N THR A 17 3.76 -4.30 1.24
CA THR A 17 3.79 -5.17 0.07
C THR A 17 4.85 -6.26 0.20
N GLY A 18 4.56 -7.44 -0.35
CA GLY A 18 5.50 -8.56 -0.44
C GLY A 18 5.08 -9.64 -1.44
N PRO A 19 5.85 -10.74 -1.49
CA PRO A 19 5.65 -11.80 -2.48
C PRO A 19 4.25 -12.41 -2.45
N SER A 20 3.68 -12.58 -1.26
CA SER A 20 2.39 -13.24 -1.05
C SER A 20 1.19 -12.30 -0.97
N GLY A 21 1.39 -10.98 -0.99
CA GLY A 21 0.26 -10.07 -0.80
C GLY A 21 0.63 -8.60 -0.62
N ALA A 22 -0.39 -7.76 -0.68
CA ALA A 22 -0.36 -6.39 -0.21
C ALA A 22 -1.52 -6.11 0.76
N ALA A 23 -1.29 -5.24 1.73
CA ALA A 23 -2.26 -4.88 2.75
C ALA A 23 -2.06 -3.43 3.21
N TRP A 24 -3.08 -2.84 3.83
CA TRP A 24 -3.01 -1.52 4.44
C TRP A 24 -3.52 -1.55 5.87
N SER A 25 -3.04 -0.61 6.67
CA SER A 25 -3.44 -0.38 8.06
C SER A 25 -3.75 1.11 8.25
N SER A 26 -4.77 1.43 9.04
CA SER A 26 -5.08 2.81 9.49
C SER A 26 -4.54 3.14 10.89
N ASP A 27 -3.87 2.18 11.51
CA ASP A 27 -3.43 2.16 12.91
C ASP A 27 -1.99 1.66 13.03
N GLU A 28 -1.12 2.11 12.11
CA GLU A 28 0.33 1.85 12.10
C GLU A 28 0.74 0.36 12.13
N GLY A 29 -0.17 -0.54 11.78
CA GLY A 29 0.05 -1.98 11.71
C GLY A 29 -0.59 -2.81 12.82
N ASP A 30 -1.39 -2.21 13.71
CA ASP A 30 -2.14 -2.97 14.71
C ASP A 30 -3.22 -3.86 14.06
N THR A 31 -3.91 -3.34 13.03
CA THR A 31 -4.86 -4.10 12.21
C THR A 31 -4.58 -3.95 10.71
N TRP A 32 -4.84 -5.03 9.96
CA TRP A 32 -4.51 -5.09 8.54
C TRP A 32 -5.73 -5.47 7.71
N THR A 33 -5.96 -4.70 6.64
CA THR A 33 -6.91 -5.02 5.59
C THR A 33 -6.17 -5.45 4.34
N LEU A 34 -6.42 -6.68 3.89
CA LEU A 34 -5.80 -7.23 2.68
C LEU A 34 -6.32 -6.52 1.43
N LEU A 35 -5.44 -6.32 0.44
CA LEU A 35 -5.81 -5.93 -0.92
C LEU A 35 -6.02 -7.21 -1.76
N PRO A 36 -7.28 -7.61 -2.05
CA PRO A 36 -7.55 -8.90 -2.67
C PRO A 36 -6.94 -9.01 -4.06
N GLY A 37 -6.31 -10.15 -4.35
CA GLY A 37 -5.74 -10.45 -5.66
C GLY A 37 -4.43 -9.71 -5.98
N ILE A 38 -3.92 -8.87 -5.07
CA ILE A 38 -2.65 -8.17 -5.25
C ILE A 38 -1.53 -9.00 -4.60
N THR A 39 -0.61 -9.50 -5.41
CA THR A 39 0.54 -10.32 -4.97
C THR A 39 1.79 -9.95 -5.77
N ASN A 40 2.95 -10.48 -5.37
CA ASN A 40 4.22 -10.31 -6.09
C ASN A 40 4.62 -8.83 -6.30
N CYS A 41 4.38 -7.99 -5.29
CA CYS A 41 4.71 -6.57 -5.32
C CYS A 41 5.86 -6.24 -4.34
N TRP A 42 6.81 -5.42 -4.77
CA TRP A 42 8.12 -5.25 -4.12
C TRP A 42 8.38 -3.85 -3.59
N ALA A 43 7.68 -2.86 -4.14
CA ALA A 43 7.76 -1.48 -3.68
C ALA A 43 6.37 -0.85 -3.68
N VAL A 44 6.20 0.12 -2.79
CA VAL A 44 5.04 1.01 -2.77
C VAL A 44 5.54 2.43 -2.52
N GLY A 45 5.00 3.39 -3.25
CA GLY A 45 5.32 4.80 -3.13
C GLY A 45 4.08 5.67 -3.27
N PHE A 46 4.09 6.84 -2.63
CA PHE A 46 2.98 7.78 -2.63
C PHE A 46 3.42 9.14 -3.17
N SER A 47 2.59 9.75 -4.02
CA SER A 47 2.76 11.16 -4.40
C SER A 47 1.97 12.11 -3.50
N SER A 48 0.94 11.59 -2.84
CA SER A 48 0.10 12.30 -1.88
C SER A 48 -0.69 11.30 -1.04
N TRP A 49 -1.49 11.78 -0.09
CA TRP A 49 -2.42 10.92 0.62
C TRP A 49 -3.52 10.31 -0.26
N LYS A 50 -3.79 10.89 -1.45
CA LYS A 50 -4.83 10.41 -2.36
C LYS A 50 -4.33 9.38 -3.37
N ALA A 51 -3.03 9.28 -3.60
CA ALA A 51 -2.50 8.48 -4.70
C ALA A 51 -1.14 7.85 -4.40
N GLY A 52 -1.05 6.54 -4.63
CA GLY A 52 0.19 5.77 -4.63
C GLY A 52 0.20 4.66 -5.67
N TRP A 53 1.34 3.99 -5.81
CA TRP A 53 1.56 2.92 -6.77
C TRP A 53 2.32 1.76 -6.14
N LEU A 54 1.90 0.55 -6.51
CA LEU A 54 2.58 -0.70 -6.16
C LEU A 54 3.31 -1.21 -7.40
N GLU A 55 4.61 -1.44 -7.26
CA GLU A 55 5.45 -2.03 -8.31
C GLU A 55 5.51 -3.54 -8.12
N CYS A 56 5.06 -4.28 -9.13
CA CYS A 56 4.91 -5.73 -9.08
C CYS A 56 5.70 -6.43 -10.17
N GLY A 57 5.88 -7.74 -10.00
CA GLY A 57 6.57 -8.57 -10.98
C GLY A 57 5.91 -8.49 -12.37
N ASN A 58 6.68 -8.86 -13.39
CA ASN A 58 6.25 -8.81 -14.80
C ASN A 58 5.88 -7.41 -15.31
N GLY A 59 6.39 -6.35 -14.68
CA GLY A 59 6.14 -4.96 -15.10
C GLY A 59 4.74 -4.45 -14.76
N GLN A 60 4.02 -5.14 -13.89
CA GLN A 60 2.67 -4.75 -13.49
C GLN A 60 2.71 -3.62 -12.45
N ILE A 61 1.89 -2.58 -12.66
CA ILE A 61 1.74 -1.45 -11.74
C ILE A 61 0.27 -1.32 -11.36
N TYR A 62 -0.01 -1.33 -10.06
CA TYR A 62 -1.34 -1.00 -9.54
C TYR A 62 -1.34 0.40 -8.95
N LYS A 63 -2.38 1.18 -9.25
CA LYS A 63 -2.66 2.42 -8.55
C LYS A 63 -3.53 2.13 -7.32
N ILE A 64 -3.18 2.74 -6.19
CA ILE A 64 -4.00 2.76 -4.97
C ILE A 64 -4.49 4.19 -4.70
N ASP A 65 -5.78 4.33 -4.45
CA ASP A 65 -6.45 5.59 -4.17
C ASP A 65 -7.16 5.52 -2.80
N PHE A 66 -6.93 6.51 -1.94
CA PHE A 66 -7.68 6.68 -0.70
C PHE A 66 -8.80 7.70 -0.94
N LYS A 67 -10.04 7.28 -0.71
CA LYS A 67 -11.23 8.12 -0.82
C LYS A 67 -11.60 8.68 0.54
N ASP A 68 -12.21 9.87 0.51
CA ASP A 68 -12.89 10.47 1.66
C ASP A 68 -14.08 9.64 2.13
#